data_AF-A0A3N5MAL9-F1
#
_entry.id   AF-A0A3N5MAL9-F1
#
_cell.length_a   1.000
_cell.length_b   1.000
_cell.length_c   1.000
_cell.angle_alpha   90.00
_cell.angle_beta   90.00
_cell.angle_gamma   90.00
#
_symmetry.space_group_name_H-M   'P 1'
#
loop_
_entity.id
_entity.type
_entity.pdbx_description
1 polymer ?
#
loop_
_entity_poly.entity_id
_entity_poly.type
_entity_poly.pdbx_seq_one_letter_code
_entity_poly.pdbx_strand_id
1 'polypeptide(L)'
;MPGANDPEFIPGLELCEGFFQTQVRPILDDHFPGLAYSAALIGKGSEVLGFDTEMSRDHDWGPRAMLFLNPGDWRRYQQAVFDTLQQKLPASFRGYPTHFVLHSSGARFIEHPGSRPLNPRIDILSLPAYFMDSLGYDISTGLEPADWLTFPEQKLLGATRGAVFHDQAGLQSVRDQLSYYPHDVWLYLLAAAWTRIGQEEHLLGRAGSVGDEIGSILIASRLVRDLMRLCFLMEKQYAPYPKWFGSAFLQLGCAHEVAPRLHQVLTAEGWQERQQAFALASEPVIAMHNQLDLTSPFNTQPAYFHDRPFLVIDGGRIAAAIIAEIHDPDVSRISAHRVIGSIDEFSDNTDLLCDTRLRPNLRKLFT
;
A
#
# COMPACT_ATOMS: atom_id res chain seq x y z
N MET A 1 7.60 -5.69 -29.29
CA MET A 1 6.42 -6.09 -30.08
C MET A 1 6.07 -7.50 -29.63
N PRO A 2 4.92 -7.72 -28.97
CA PRO A 2 4.49 -9.08 -28.66
C PRO A 2 4.40 -9.88 -29.97
N GLY A 3 4.84 -11.13 -29.94
CA GLY A 3 4.91 -11.98 -31.12
C GLY A 3 3.51 -12.30 -31.63
N ALA A 4 3.38 -12.63 -32.93
CA ALA A 4 2.09 -12.90 -33.59
C ALA A 4 1.28 -14.09 -33.02
N ASN A 5 1.70 -14.70 -31.92
CA ASN A 5 1.07 -15.83 -31.24
C ASN A 5 0.86 -15.60 -29.72
N ASP A 6 1.07 -14.38 -29.19
CA ASP A 6 0.80 -14.13 -27.77
C ASP A 6 -0.73 -14.12 -27.52
N PRO A 7 -1.22 -14.86 -26.50
CA PRO A 7 -2.64 -14.81 -26.14
C PRO A 7 -3.06 -13.40 -25.73
N GLU A 8 -4.34 -13.08 -25.96
CA GLU A 8 -4.96 -11.82 -25.56
C GLU A 8 -4.75 -11.55 -24.07
N PHE A 9 -4.47 -10.29 -23.73
CA PHE A 9 -4.23 -9.89 -22.35
C PHE A 9 -5.50 -10.05 -21.50
N ILE A 10 -5.34 -10.70 -20.35
CA ILE A 10 -6.41 -10.87 -19.36
C ILE A 10 -5.87 -10.29 -18.05
N PRO A 11 -6.55 -9.34 -17.40
CA PRO A 11 -6.12 -8.83 -16.10
C PRO A 11 -5.85 -9.98 -15.12
N GLY A 12 -4.72 -9.92 -14.40
CA GLY A 12 -4.20 -11.07 -13.65
C GLY A 12 -5.16 -11.58 -12.57
N LEU A 13 -5.95 -10.69 -11.94
CA LEU A 13 -7.01 -11.09 -11.00
C LEU A 13 -8.08 -11.94 -11.68
N GLU A 14 -8.55 -11.53 -12.86
CA GLU A 14 -9.56 -12.28 -13.62
C GLU A 14 -9.00 -13.63 -14.08
N LEU A 15 -7.76 -13.65 -14.56
CA LEU A 15 -7.08 -14.87 -14.98
C LEU A 15 -6.95 -15.87 -13.81
N CYS A 16 -6.53 -15.39 -12.64
CA CYS A 16 -6.32 -16.23 -11.46
C CYS A 16 -7.65 -16.72 -10.86
N GLU A 17 -8.68 -15.88 -10.83
CA GLU A 17 -10.02 -16.30 -10.38
C GLU A 17 -10.57 -17.39 -11.29
N GLY A 18 -10.52 -17.19 -12.61
CA GLY A 18 -10.96 -18.18 -13.58
C GLY A 18 -10.17 -19.49 -13.46
N PHE A 19 -8.85 -19.40 -13.27
CA PHE A 19 -7.98 -20.56 -13.07
C PHE A 19 -8.34 -21.31 -11.79
N PHE A 20 -8.57 -20.59 -10.69
CA PHE A 20 -8.99 -21.21 -9.43
C PHE A 20 -10.34 -21.91 -9.56
N GLN A 21 -11.37 -21.22 -10.04
CA GLN A 21 -12.73 -21.77 -10.08
C GLN A 21 -12.85 -22.97 -11.03
N THR A 22 -12.14 -22.94 -12.16
CA THR A 22 -12.33 -23.96 -13.22
C THR A 22 -11.31 -25.09 -13.18
N GLN A 23 -10.11 -24.87 -12.62
CA GLN A 23 -9.04 -25.88 -12.60
C GLN A 23 -8.69 -26.33 -11.19
N VAL A 24 -8.40 -25.40 -10.28
CA VAL A 24 -7.89 -25.74 -8.94
C VAL A 24 -9.00 -26.31 -8.05
N ARG A 25 -10.12 -25.60 -7.91
CA ARG A 25 -11.21 -25.97 -7.01
C ARG A 25 -11.80 -27.35 -7.31
N PRO A 26 -12.12 -27.73 -8.56
CA PRO A 26 -12.63 -29.08 -8.85
C PRO A 26 -11.67 -30.20 -8.44
N ILE A 27 -10.35 -29.99 -8.56
CA ILE A 27 -9.35 -30.97 -8.13
C ILE A 27 -9.36 -31.12 -6.60
N LEU A 28 -9.47 -30.00 -5.87
CA LEU A 28 -9.55 -30.02 -4.40
C LEU A 28 -10.84 -30.69 -3.92
N ASP A 29 -11.98 -30.38 -4.53
CA ASP A 29 -13.28 -30.95 -4.18
C ASP A 29 -13.30 -32.49 -4.35
N ASP A 30 -12.63 -33.01 -5.39
CA ASP A 30 -12.56 -34.45 -5.70
C ASP A 30 -11.57 -35.22 -4.81
N HIS A 31 -10.37 -34.67 -4.57
CA HIS A 31 -9.29 -35.39 -3.89
C HIS A 31 -9.15 -35.09 -2.40
N PHE A 32 -9.66 -33.95 -1.95
CA PHE A 32 -9.61 -33.50 -0.56
C PHE A 32 -11.00 -33.09 -0.07
N PRO A 33 -12.03 -33.96 -0.22
CA PRO A 33 -13.39 -33.62 0.18
C PRO A 33 -13.42 -33.31 1.68
N GLY A 34 -13.93 -32.12 2.02
CA GLY A 34 -14.03 -31.64 3.40
C GLY A 34 -12.80 -30.90 3.92
N LEU A 35 -11.74 -30.71 3.12
CA LEU A 35 -10.65 -29.80 3.47
C LEU A 35 -11.18 -28.36 3.50
N ALA A 36 -11.17 -27.72 4.66
CA ALA A 36 -11.51 -26.31 4.78
C ALA A 36 -10.30 -25.45 4.38
N TYR A 37 -10.51 -24.51 3.47
CA TYR A 37 -9.47 -23.61 3.00
C TYR A 37 -10.04 -22.24 2.60
N SER A 38 -9.15 -21.26 2.50
CA SER A 38 -9.44 -20.03 1.76
C SER A 38 -8.56 -19.97 0.52
N ALA A 39 -9.07 -19.40 -0.56
CA ALA A 39 -8.33 -19.20 -1.79
C ALA A 39 -8.37 -17.73 -2.19
N ALA A 40 -7.23 -17.19 -2.62
CA ALA A 40 -7.13 -15.78 -2.96
C ALA A 40 -5.96 -15.51 -3.92
N LEU A 41 -5.94 -14.28 -4.42
CA LEU A 41 -4.75 -13.63 -4.96
C LEU A 41 -4.55 -12.31 -4.20
N ILE A 42 -3.56 -12.29 -3.31
CA ILE A 42 -3.21 -11.14 -2.47
C ILE A 42 -1.69 -10.99 -2.35
N GLY A 43 -1.24 -9.90 -1.72
CA GLY A 43 0.17 -9.62 -1.45
C GLY A 43 0.78 -8.71 -2.50
N LYS A 44 1.98 -9.09 -2.97
CA LYS A 44 2.73 -8.32 -3.97
C LYS A 44 2.26 -8.68 -5.37
N GLY A 45 2.38 -7.73 -6.29
CA GLY A 45 2.10 -7.91 -7.72
C GLY A 45 1.32 -6.72 -8.27
N SER A 46 1.60 -6.34 -9.51
CA SER A 46 0.84 -5.31 -10.22
C SER A 46 -0.62 -5.71 -10.39
N GLU A 47 -0.86 -7.00 -10.61
CA GLU A 47 -2.17 -7.59 -10.82
C GLU A 47 -3.05 -7.51 -9.57
N VAL A 48 -2.44 -7.59 -8.38
CA VAL A 48 -3.16 -7.47 -7.10
C VAL A 48 -3.79 -6.09 -6.94
N LEU A 49 -3.15 -5.06 -7.48
CA LEU A 49 -3.61 -3.67 -7.43
C LEU A 49 -4.34 -3.21 -8.70
N GLY A 50 -4.43 -4.07 -9.73
CA GLY A 50 -5.02 -3.71 -11.02
C GLY A 50 -4.15 -2.78 -11.88
N PHE A 51 -2.84 -2.75 -11.63
CA PHE A 51 -1.85 -2.00 -12.41
C PHE A 51 -1.09 -2.87 -13.43
N ASP A 52 -1.48 -4.14 -13.59
CA ASP A 52 -0.86 -4.99 -14.58
C ASP A 52 -1.26 -4.59 -15.99
N THR A 53 -0.31 -4.76 -16.90
CA THR A 53 -0.43 -4.45 -18.32
C THR A 53 0.17 -5.59 -19.12
N GLU A 54 0.01 -5.56 -20.44
CA GLU A 54 0.65 -6.50 -21.37
C GLU A 54 2.17 -6.63 -21.15
N MET A 55 2.83 -5.55 -20.71
CA MET A 55 4.28 -5.50 -20.49
C MET A 55 4.69 -6.16 -19.17
N SER A 56 3.88 -6.11 -18.12
CA SER A 56 4.23 -6.59 -16.78
C SER A 56 3.86 -8.07 -16.55
N ARG A 57 3.99 -8.89 -17.61
CA ARG A 57 3.77 -10.34 -17.59
C ARG A 57 5.08 -11.14 -17.51
N ASP A 58 6.21 -10.44 -17.49
CA ASP A 58 7.54 -11.00 -17.62
C ASP A 58 7.98 -11.79 -16.39
N HIS A 59 7.41 -11.51 -15.21
CA HIS A 59 7.66 -12.26 -13.99
C HIS A 59 6.47 -12.18 -13.02
N ASP A 60 6.36 -13.19 -12.15
CA ASP A 60 5.36 -13.38 -11.09
C ASP A 60 3.88 -13.26 -11.50
N TRP A 61 3.60 -13.08 -12.78
CA TRP A 61 2.27 -12.99 -13.38
C TRP A 61 1.90 -14.31 -14.07
N GLY A 62 0.61 -14.64 -14.16
CA GLY A 62 0.10 -15.83 -14.86
C GLY A 62 -0.96 -16.58 -14.06
N PRO A 63 -1.43 -17.76 -14.54
CA PRO A 63 -2.41 -18.57 -13.80
C PRO A 63 -1.83 -19.05 -12.46
N ARG A 64 -2.27 -18.45 -11.36
CA ARG A 64 -1.83 -18.77 -9.99
C ARG A 64 -2.95 -18.68 -8.97
N ALA A 65 -2.75 -19.29 -7.80
CA ALA A 65 -3.64 -19.15 -6.66
C ALA A 65 -2.86 -19.30 -5.35
N MET A 66 -3.35 -18.66 -4.29
CA MET A 66 -2.89 -18.89 -2.93
C MET A 66 -3.97 -19.65 -2.18
N LEU A 67 -3.59 -20.74 -1.53
CA LEU A 67 -4.46 -21.57 -0.70
C LEU A 67 -4.02 -21.44 0.77
N PHE A 68 -4.94 -21.06 1.63
CA PHE A 68 -4.72 -20.92 3.06
C PHE A 68 -5.45 -22.04 3.79
N LEU A 69 -4.67 -22.90 4.44
CA LEU A 69 -5.16 -23.99 5.27
C LEU A 69 -5.04 -23.63 6.75
N ASN A 70 -5.91 -24.21 7.58
CA ASN A 70 -5.74 -24.12 9.02
C ASN A 70 -4.40 -24.74 9.44
N PRO A 71 -3.71 -24.28 10.51
CA PRO A 71 -2.35 -24.72 10.83
C PRO A 71 -2.17 -26.24 11.04
N GLY A 72 -3.22 -26.93 11.49
CA GLY A 72 -3.23 -28.40 11.60
C GLY A 72 -3.25 -29.07 10.22
N ASP A 73 -4.17 -28.65 9.36
CA ASP A 73 -4.33 -29.17 8.00
C ASP A 73 -3.16 -28.79 7.09
N TRP A 74 -2.62 -27.58 7.24
CA TRP A 74 -1.43 -27.14 6.52
C TRP A 74 -0.26 -28.10 6.75
N ARG A 75 0.04 -28.42 8.02
CA ARG A 75 1.10 -29.37 8.38
C ARG A 75 0.84 -30.78 7.85
N ARG A 76 -0.44 -31.19 7.77
CA ARG A 76 -0.84 -32.54 7.36
C ARG A 76 -0.93 -32.73 5.85
N TYR A 77 -1.43 -31.73 5.13
CA TYR A 77 -1.90 -31.87 3.75
C TYR A 77 -1.15 -31.02 2.72
N GLN A 78 -0.32 -30.04 3.12
CA GLN A 78 0.32 -29.12 2.14
C GLN A 78 1.03 -29.85 0.99
N GLN A 79 1.80 -30.89 1.30
CA GLN A 79 2.57 -31.62 0.29
C GLN A 79 1.65 -32.45 -0.60
N ALA A 80 0.70 -33.18 -0.02
CA ALA A 80 -0.25 -34.00 -0.77
C ALA A 80 -1.12 -33.15 -1.71
N VAL A 81 -1.57 -31.97 -1.26
CA VAL A 81 -2.33 -31.02 -2.08
C VAL A 81 -1.46 -30.52 -3.24
N PHE A 82 -0.22 -30.09 -2.95
CA PHE A 82 0.69 -29.63 -4.00
C PHE A 82 0.95 -30.71 -5.05
N ASP A 83 1.32 -31.92 -4.64
CA ASP A 83 1.62 -33.04 -5.54
C ASP A 83 0.41 -33.41 -6.42
N THR A 84 -0.79 -33.39 -5.83
CA THR A 84 -2.03 -33.67 -6.57
C THR A 84 -2.30 -32.61 -7.65
N LEU A 85 -2.17 -31.32 -7.29
CA LEU A 85 -2.32 -30.22 -8.23
C LEU A 85 -1.25 -30.27 -9.33
N GLN A 86 -0.01 -30.59 -8.96
CA GLN A 86 1.12 -30.76 -9.88
C GLN A 86 0.84 -31.81 -10.98
N GLN A 87 0.16 -32.90 -10.60
CA GLN A 87 -0.17 -33.99 -11.49
C GLN A 87 -1.44 -33.75 -12.31
N LYS A 88 -2.42 -33.00 -11.77
CA LYS A 88 -3.76 -32.90 -12.37
C LYS A 88 -4.04 -31.60 -13.10
N LEU A 89 -3.34 -30.50 -12.77
CA LEU A 89 -3.52 -29.25 -13.48
C LEU A 89 -3.16 -29.39 -14.98
N PRO A 90 -3.86 -28.65 -15.87
CA PRO A 90 -3.54 -28.62 -17.28
C PRO A 90 -2.22 -27.88 -17.50
N ALA A 91 -1.53 -28.14 -18.62
CA ALA A 91 -0.27 -27.47 -18.97
C ALA A 91 -0.45 -25.99 -19.37
N SER A 92 -1.67 -25.60 -19.75
CA SER A 92 -2.04 -24.22 -20.06
C SER A 92 -3.47 -23.91 -19.64
N PHE A 93 -3.75 -22.62 -19.43
CA PHE A 93 -5.07 -22.09 -19.12
C PHE A 93 -5.26 -20.77 -19.88
N ARG A 94 -6.34 -20.67 -20.67
CA ARG A 94 -6.65 -19.51 -21.53
C ARG A 94 -5.46 -19.04 -22.38
N GLY A 95 -4.67 -19.99 -22.90
CA GLY A 95 -3.49 -19.71 -23.73
C GLY A 95 -2.19 -19.48 -22.96
N TYR A 96 -2.24 -19.31 -21.63
CA TYR A 96 -1.06 -19.10 -20.79
C TYR A 96 -0.55 -20.41 -20.18
N PRO A 97 0.76 -20.70 -20.18
CA PRO A 97 1.30 -21.86 -19.48
C PRO A 97 1.08 -21.79 -17.97
N THR A 98 0.91 -22.95 -17.34
CA THR A 98 0.75 -23.09 -15.88
C THR A 98 2.03 -23.57 -15.19
N HIS A 99 3.14 -23.63 -15.92
CA HIS A 99 4.44 -24.05 -15.40
C HIS A 99 5.30 -22.81 -15.10
N PHE A 100 5.84 -22.76 -13.89
CA PHE A 100 6.69 -21.68 -13.43
C PHE A 100 8.09 -22.16 -13.08
N VAL A 101 9.10 -21.35 -13.33
CA VAL A 101 10.49 -21.60 -12.92
C VAL A 101 10.94 -20.50 -11.98
N LEU A 102 11.58 -20.88 -10.87
CA LEU A 102 12.17 -19.94 -9.93
C LEU A 102 13.54 -19.51 -10.46
N HIS A 103 13.72 -18.21 -10.65
CA HIS A 103 14.99 -17.63 -11.06
C HIS A 103 15.87 -17.27 -9.85
N SER A 104 17.17 -17.07 -10.07
CA SER A 104 18.13 -16.70 -9.03
C SER A 104 17.82 -15.36 -8.34
N SER A 105 17.07 -14.49 -9.01
CA SER A 105 16.54 -13.23 -8.45
C SER A 105 15.41 -13.43 -7.44
N GLY A 106 14.89 -14.66 -7.30
CA GLY A 106 13.72 -14.97 -6.47
C GLY A 106 12.37 -14.78 -7.19
N ALA A 107 12.36 -14.15 -8.36
CA ALA A 107 11.18 -14.01 -9.20
C ALA A 107 10.83 -15.32 -9.91
N ARG A 108 9.55 -15.55 -10.20
CA ARG A 108 9.08 -16.73 -10.95
C ARG A 108 8.64 -16.37 -12.36
N PHE A 109 9.02 -17.19 -13.33
CA PHE A 109 8.75 -16.94 -14.75
C PHE A 109 7.84 -18.02 -15.31
N ILE A 110 6.89 -17.65 -16.15
CA ILE A 110 6.10 -18.63 -16.91
C ILE A 110 7.00 -19.23 -18.00
N GLU A 111 7.01 -20.56 -18.11
CA GLU A 111 7.66 -21.27 -19.20
C GLU A 111 6.74 -22.33 -19.80
N HIS A 112 6.94 -22.65 -21.08
CA HIS A 112 6.26 -23.79 -21.69
C HIS A 112 6.87 -25.10 -21.15
N PRO A 113 6.08 -25.98 -20.52
CA PRO A 113 6.62 -27.21 -19.96
C PRO A 113 7.09 -28.16 -21.07
N GLY A 114 8.32 -28.66 -20.97
CA GLY A 114 8.82 -29.71 -21.88
C GLY A 114 8.30 -31.11 -21.56
N SER A 115 7.95 -31.37 -20.29
CA SER A 115 7.34 -32.63 -19.82
C SER A 115 6.70 -32.46 -18.43
N ARG A 116 5.98 -33.48 -17.94
CA ARG A 116 5.47 -33.54 -16.56
C ARG A 116 6.59 -33.99 -15.59
N PRO A 117 6.49 -33.68 -14.28
CA PRO A 117 5.41 -32.94 -13.63
C PRO A 117 5.47 -31.44 -13.92
N LEU A 118 4.32 -30.75 -13.83
CA LEU A 118 4.29 -29.29 -13.94
C LEU A 118 4.87 -28.65 -12.69
N ASN A 119 5.14 -27.36 -12.70
CA ASN A 119 5.46 -26.61 -11.48
C ASN A 119 4.47 -25.45 -11.36
N PRO A 120 3.25 -25.72 -10.88
CA PRO A 120 2.21 -24.71 -10.82
C PRO A 120 2.52 -23.68 -9.73
N ARG A 121 2.18 -22.41 -9.98
CA ARG A 121 2.27 -21.35 -8.97
C ARG A 121 1.05 -21.41 -8.04
N ILE A 122 1.02 -22.44 -7.20
CA ILE A 122 0.08 -22.59 -6.10
C ILE A 122 0.83 -22.46 -4.79
N ASP A 123 0.61 -21.37 -4.08
CA ASP A 123 1.20 -21.17 -2.76
C ASP A 123 0.25 -21.75 -1.70
N ILE A 124 0.72 -22.76 -0.95
CA ILE A 124 -0.07 -23.40 0.10
C ILE A 124 0.50 -23.01 1.45
N LEU A 125 -0.26 -22.19 2.18
CA LEU A 125 0.19 -21.50 3.37
C LEU A 125 -0.81 -21.73 4.52
N SER A 126 -0.44 -21.28 5.71
CA SER A 126 -1.41 -20.99 6.76
C SER A 126 -1.52 -19.48 6.96
N LEU A 127 -2.68 -18.98 7.40
CA LEU A 127 -2.87 -17.55 7.65
C LEU A 127 -1.80 -17.00 8.63
N PRO A 128 -1.51 -17.64 9.79
CA PRO A 128 -0.50 -17.11 10.70
C PRO A 128 0.89 -17.01 10.05
N ALA A 129 1.29 -18.02 9.26
CA ALA A 129 2.59 -17.99 8.59
C ALA A 129 2.68 -16.87 7.55
N TYR A 130 1.62 -16.66 6.77
CA TYR A 130 1.58 -15.61 5.75
C TYR A 130 1.64 -14.20 6.35
N PHE A 131 0.85 -13.91 7.38
CA PHE A 131 0.85 -12.58 8.01
C PHE A 131 2.09 -12.32 8.87
N MET A 132 2.68 -13.37 9.45
CA MET A 132 3.98 -13.26 10.10
C MET A 132 5.09 -12.93 9.08
N ASP A 133 5.12 -13.61 7.93
CA ASP A 133 6.10 -13.34 6.87
C ASP A 133 5.92 -11.94 6.25
N SER A 134 4.69 -11.60 5.89
CA SER A 134 4.38 -10.36 5.16
C SER A 134 4.43 -9.11 6.04
N LEU A 135 3.85 -9.16 7.26
CA LEU A 135 3.70 -8.02 8.16
C LEU A 135 4.55 -8.12 9.44
N GLY A 136 5.14 -9.27 9.77
CA GLY A 136 5.79 -9.46 11.06
C GLY A 136 4.80 -9.44 12.22
N TYR A 137 3.58 -9.91 11.98
CA TYR A 137 2.45 -9.84 12.90
C TYR A 137 1.82 -11.21 13.15
N ASP A 138 1.55 -11.52 14.42
CA ASP A 138 0.80 -12.68 14.82
C ASP A 138 -0.69 -12.33 14.90
N ILE A 139 -1.45 -12.79 13.90
CA ILE A 139 -2.89 -12.56 13.78
C ILE A 139 -3.73 -13.18 14.91
N SER A 140 -3.14 -14.02 15.77
CA SER A 140 -3.82 -14.56 16.95
C SER A 140 -3.79 -13.59 18.14
N THR A 141 -2.98 -12.52 18.05
CA THR A 141 -2.92 -11.44 19.04
C THR A 141 -3.82 -10.29 18.63
N GLY A 142 -4.05 -9.32 19.53
CA GLY A 142 -4.74 -8.07 19.19
C GLY A 142 -3.75 -7.05 18.63
N LEU A 143 -4.21 -6.20 17.70
CA LEU A 143 -3.42 -5.07 17.22
C LEU A 143 -3.45 -3.91 18.22
N GLU A 144 -2.28 -3.45 18.63
CA GLU A 144 -2.13 -2.22 19.41
C GLU A 144 -1.83 -1.02 18.49
N PRO A 145 -2.05 0.23 18.92
CA PRO A 145 -1.73 1.41 18.12
C PRO A 145 -0.28 1.42 17.58
N ALA A 146 0.69 1.01 18.41
CA ALA A 146 2.09 0.92 18.00
C ALA A 146 2.33 -0.08 16.87
N ASP A 147 1.51 -1.13 16.74
CA ASP A 147 1.63 -2.11 15.66
C ASP A 147 1.31 -1.47 14.30
N TRP A 148 0.22 -0.70 14.25
CA TRP A 148 -0.22 0.01 13.04
C TRP A 148 0.83 0.96 12.49
N LEU A 149 1.51 1.69 13.37
CA LEU A 149 2.55 2.67 12.98
C LEU A 149 3.82 2.03 12.43
N THR A 150 3.97 0.71 12.57
CA THR A 150 5.11 -0.05 12.04
C THR A 150 4.82 -0.77 10.73
N PHE A 151 3.55 -0.85 10.30
CA PHE A 151 3.18 -1.51 9.07
C PHE A 151 3.33 -0.57 7.87
N PRO A 152 4.16 -0.93 6.87
CA PRO A 152 4.20 -0.21 5.62
C PRO A 152 2.85 -0.24 4.91
N GLU A 153 2.35 0.91 4.47
CA GLU A 153 1.09 1.07 3.73
C GLU A 153 1.03 0.11 2.53
N GLN A 154 2.13 -0.03 1.78
CA GLN A 154 2.22 -0.95 0.65
C GLN A 154 1.95 -2.42 1.02
N LYS A 155 2.28 -2.83 2.25
CA LYS A 155 2.06 -4.19 2.74
C LYS A 155 0.62 -4.36 3.25
N LEU A 156 0.07 -3.35 3.92
CA LEU A 156 -1.35 -3.30 4.27
C LEU A 156 -2.22 -3.34 3.01
N LEU A 157 -1.84 -2.61 1.98
CA LEU A 157 -2.48 -2.64 0.67
C LEU A 157 -2.40 -4.05 0.04
N GLY A 158 -1.23 -4.69 0.09
CA GLY A 158 -1.08 -6.08 -0.37
C GLY A 158 -1.96 -7.07 0.40
N ALA A 159 -2.15 -6.87 1.71
CA ALA A 159 -3.02 -7.71 2.52
C ALA A 159 -4.52 -7.47 2.24
N THR A 160 -4.91 -6.24 1.91
CA THR A 160 -6.33 -5.83 1.82
C THR A 160 -6.87 -5.73 0.40
N ARG A 161 -6.01 -5.57 -0.61
CA ARG A 161 -6.36 -5.59 -2.05
C ARG A 161 -6.26 -6.99 -2.64
N GLY A 162 -6.48 -7.10 -3.95
CA GLY A 162 -6.70 -8.36 -4.63
C GLY A 162 -8.03 -9.00 -4.24
N ALA A 163 -8.20 -10.29 -4.50
CA ALA A 163 -9.49 -10.97 -4.41
C ALA A 163 -9.41 -12.25 -3.56
N VAL A 164 -10.48 -12.52 -2.80
CA VAL A 164 -10.73 -13.81 -2.15
C VAL A 164 -11.76 -14.56 -2.99
N PHE A 165 -11.39 -15.71 -3.52
CA PHE A 165 -12.23 -16.53 -4.40
C PHE A 165 -13.07 -17.56 -3.63
N HIS A 166 -12.62 -17.91 -2.42
CA HIS A 166 -13.25 -18.87 -1.52
C HIS A 166 -12.75 -18.60 -0.09
N ASP A 167 -13.61 -18.66 0.93
CA ASP A 167 -13.19 -18.41 2.32
C ASP A 167 -13.86 -19.33 3.33
N GLN A 168 -13.11 -20.29 3.84
CA GLN A 168 -13.51 -21.15 4.97
C GLN A 168 -12.46 -21.20 6.09
N ALA A 169 -11.25 -20.65 5.86
CA ALA A 169 -10.22 -20.54 6.88
C ALA A 169 -10.20 -19.15 7.57
N GLY A 170 -11.07 -18.21 7.17
CA GLY A 170 -11.24 -16.92 7.83
C GLY A 170 -10.28 -15.82 7.33
N LEU A 171 -9.82 -15.92 6.09
CA LEU A 171 -8.96 -14.92 5.47
C LEU A 171 -9.63 -13.54 5.43
N GLN A 172 -10.91 -13.49 5.06
CA GLN A 172 -11.62 -12.21 4.93
C GLN A 172 -11.73 -11.49 6.27
N SER A 173 -11.94 -12.22 7.37
CA SER A 173 -11.97 -11.64 8.72
C SER A 173 -10.66 -10.91 9.07
N VAL A 174 -9.50 -11.48 8.73
CA VAL A 174 -8.20 -10.83 8.93
C VAL A 174 -8.04 -9.60 8.04
N ARG A 175 -8.52 -9.68 6.78
CA ARG A 175 -8.51 -8.54 5.84
C ARG A 175 -9.38 -7.39 6.34
N ASP A 176 -10.54 -7.69 6.90
CA ASP A 176 -11.47 -6.69 7.43
C ASP A 176 -10.87 -5.96 8.63
N GLN A 177 -10.14 -6.67 9.50
CA GLN A 177 -9.39 -6.05 10.62
C GLN A 177 -8.29 -5.10 10.14
N LEU A 178 -7.68 -5.40 8.99
CA LEU A 178 -6.60 -4.59 8.39
C LEU A 178 -7.13 -3.54 7.40
N SER A 179 -8.45 -3.47 7.18
CA SER A 179 -9.08 -2.68 6.11
C SER A 179 -8.69 -1.21 6.15
N TYR A 180 -8.62 -0.62 7.34
CA TYR A 180 -8.06 0.71 7.56
C TYR A 180 -7.61 0.92 9.01
N TYR A 181 -6.91 2.04 9.26
CA TYR A 181 -6.45 2.43 10.59
C TYR A 181 -7.60 2.64 11.57
N PRO A 182 -7.43 2.26 12.86
CA PRO A 182 -8.29 2.73 13.95
C PRO A 182 -8.33 4.26 13.99
N HIS A 183 -9.44 4.84 14.46
CA HIS A 183 -9.71 6.27 14.37
C HIS A 183 -8.55 7.13 14.91
N ASP A 184 -8.10 6.90 16.14
CA ASP A 184 -7.07 7.71 16.77
C ASP A 184 -5.69 7.50 16.15
N VAL A 185 -5.39 6.29 15.66
CA VAL A 185 -4.18 6.06 14.86
C VAL A 185 -4.23 6.89 13.59
N TRP A 186 -5.38 6.95 12.91
CA TRP A 186 -5.58 7.79 11.74
C TRP A 186 -5.44 9.29 12.06
N LEU A 187 -6.00 9.77 13.17
CA LEU A 187 -5.80 11.16 13.63
C LEU A 187 -4.32 11.46 13.87
N TYR A 188 -3.58 10.55 14.52
CA TYR A 188 -2.14 10.70 14.72
C TYR A 188 -1.37 10.82 13.40
N LEU A 189 -1.69 9.99 12.40
CA LEU A 189 -1.05 10.04 11.08
C LEU A 189 -1.39 11.34 10.34
N LEU A 190 -2.64 11.80 10.39
CA LEU A 190 -3.01 13.11 9.85
C LEU A 190 -2.22 14.24 10.52
N ALA A 191 -2.13 14.23 11.85
CA ALA A 191 -1.37 15.22 12.59
C ALA A 191 0.14 15.18 12.27
N ALA A 192 0.70 13.99 12.06
CA ALA A 192 2.10 13.83 11.67
C ALA A 192 2.37 14.41 10.26
N ALA A 193 1.52 14.08 9.28
CA ALA A 193 1.62 14.64 7.93
C ALA A 193 1.50 16.18 7.93
N TRP A 194 0.53 16.74 8.65
CA TRP A 194 0.39 18.19 8.81
C TRP A 194 1.58 18.83 9.54
N THR A 195 2.13 18.16 10.56
CA THR A 195 3.33 18.61 11.28
C THR A 195 4.52 18.71 10.35
N ARG A 196 4.73 17.70 9.48
CA ARG A 196 5.83 17.69 8.51
C ARG A 196 5.71 18.83 7.51
N ILE A 197 4.51 19.10 7.01
CA ILE A 197 4.26 20.24 6.12
C ILE A 197 4.58 21.55 6.83
N GLY A 198 4.07 21.76 8.06
CA GLY A 198 4.34 22.97 8.85
C GLY A 198 5.83 23.20 9.15
N GLN A 199 6.59 22.13 9.32
CA GLN A 199 8.04 22.20 9.54
C GLN A 199 8.82 22.64 8.29
N GLU A 200 8.29 22.46 7.07
CA GLU A 200 9.03 22.70 5.82
C GLU A 200 8.45 23.76 4.89
N GLU A 201 7.17 24.09 4.97
CA GLU A 201 6.48 24.99 4.04
C GLU A 201 7.21 26.33 3.84
N HIS A 202 7.70 26.91 4.93
CA HIS A 202 8.43 28.17 4.93
C HIS A 202 9.85 28.05 4.34
N LEU A 203 10.41 26.84 4.22
CA LEU A 203 11.78 26.61 3.73
C LEU A 203 11.87 26.72 2.20
N LEU A 204 10.80 26.37 1.48
CA LEU A 204 10.74 26.43 0.00
C LEU A 204 11.10 27.81 -0.53
N GLY A 205 10.43 28.85 -0.03
CA GLY A 205 10.69 30.23 -0.44
C GLY A 205 12.01 30.76 0.12
N ARG A 206 12.41 30.32 1.32
CA ARG A 206 13.67 30.75 1.95
C ARG A 206 14.88 30.28 1.17
N ALA A 207 14.91 29.02 0.71
CA ALA A 207 15.97 28.50 -0.14
C ALA A 207 16.07 29.31 -1.44
N GLY A 208 14.93 29.52 -2.12
CA GLY A 208 14.89 30.32 -3.34
C GLY A 208 15.32 31.77 -3.15
N SER A 209 14.98 32.40 -2.02
CA SER A 209 15.34 33.80 -1.73
C SER A 209 16.84 34.09 -1.65
N VAL A 210 17.66 33.05 -1.43
CA VAL A 210 19.14 33.15 -1.45
C VAL A 210 19.75 32.63 -2.75
N GLY A 211 18.93 32.36 -3.77
CA GLY A 211 19.35 31.85 -5.08
C GLY A 211 19.49 30.33 -5.16
N ASP A 212 19.08 29.57 -4.14
CA ASP A 212 19.11 28.10 -4.15
C ASP A 212 17.81 27.52 -4.73
N GLU A 213 17.72 27.53 -6.06
CA GLU A 213 16.59 26.95 -6.78
C GLU A 213 16.50 25.43 -6.62
N ILE A 214 17.64 24.72 -6.57
CA ILE A 214 17.66 23.26 -6.40
C ILE A 214 17.06 22.91 -5.04
N GLY A 215 17.49 23.59 -3.97
CA GLY A 215 16.93 23.40 -2.63
C GLY A 215 15.43 23.69 -2.58
N SER A 216 15.00 24.77 -3.23
CA SER A 216 13.57 25.12 -3.32
C SER A 216 12.75 24.04 -4.04
N ILE A 217 13.25 23.48 -5.16
CA ILE A 217 12.61 22.38 -5.89
C ILE A 217 12.53 21.10 -5.04
N LEU A 218 13.61 20.75 -4.35
CA LEU A 218 13.64 19.55 -3.50
C LEU A 218 12.65 19.65 -2.34
N ILE A 219 12.60 20.80 -1.66
CA ILE A 219 11.63 21.04 -0.58
C ILE A 219 10.20 21.00 -1.12
N ALA A 220 9.94 21.67 -2.25
CA ALA A 220 8.62 21.64 -2.89
C ALA A 220 8.19 20.22 -3.27
N SER A 221 9.10 19.40 -3.77
CA SER A 221 8.81 18.00 -4.13
C SER A 221 8.42 17.18 -2.90
N ARG A 222 9.05 17.43 -1.75
CA ARG A 222 8.69 16.78 -0.48
C ARG A 222 7.34 17.25 0.05
N LEU A 223 7.05 18.55 -0.01
CA LEU A 223 5.76 19.11 0.35
C LEU A 223 4.62 18.58 -0.54
N VAL A 224 4.83 18.49 -1.85
CA VAL A 224 3.88 17.87 -2.79
C VAL A 224 3.62 16.41 -2.43
N ARG A 225 4.67 15.64 -2.12
CA ARG A 225 4.52 14.25 -1.65
C ARG A 225 3.70 14.18 -0.37
N ASP A 226 3.94 15.06 0.59
CA ASP A 226 3.23 15.06 1.87
C ASP A 226 1.75 15.51 1.72
N LEU A 227 1.44 16.46 0.81
CA LEU A 227 0.06 16.79 0.43
C LEU A 227 -0.66 15.59 -0.23
N MET A 228 0.01 14.86 -1.13
CA MET A 228 -0.56 13.66 -1.73
C MET A 228 -0.85 12.58 -0.68
N ARG A 229 0.05 12.38 0.28
CA ARG A 229 -0.16 11.45 1.41
C ARG A 229 -1.35 11.87 2.29
N LEU A 230 -1.53 13.16 2.55
CA LEU A 230 -2.72 13.66 3.24
C LEU A 230 -4.00 13.30 2.49
N CYS A 231 -4.05 13.45 1.16
CA CYS A 231 -5.22 13.03 0.39
C CYS A 231 -5.51 11.53 0.53
N PHE A 232 -4.49 10.67 0.48
CA PHE A 232 -4.64 9.23 0.75
C PHE A 232 -5.23 8.97 2.14
N LEU A 233 -4.69 9.63 3.19
CA LEU A 233 -5.19 9.52 4.55
C LEU A 233 -6.66 9.99 4.67
N MET A 234 -7.00 11.14 4.10
CA MET A 234 -8.34 11.72 4.19
C MET A 234 -9.39 10.92 3.41
N GLU A 235 -9.01 10.31 2.27
CA GLU A 235 -9.88 9.40 1.51
C GLU A 235 -9.86 7.94 2.02
N LYS A 236 -9.15 7.71 3.14
CA LYS A 236 -9.01 6.42 3.79
C LYS A 236 -8.50 5.31 2.87
N GLN A 237 -7.45 5.60 2.11
CA GLN A 237 -6.78 4.68 1.21
C GLN A 237 -5.30 4.53 1.60
N TYR A 238 -4.78 3.31 1.68
CA TYR A 238 -3.33 3.10 1.83
C TYR A 238 -2.59 3.48 0.53
N ALA A 239 -1.47 4.18 0.66
CA ALA A 239 -0.59 4.50 -0.46
C ALA A 239 0.18 3.26 -0.96
N PRO A 240 0.37 3.10 -2.28
CA PRO A 240 1.12 1.97 -2.84
C PRO A 240 2.63 2.21 -2.84
N TYR A 241 3.37 1.20 -3.29
CA TYR A 241 4.80 1.30 -3.63
C TYR A 241 5.08 2.51 -4.57
N PRO A 242 6.23 3.23 -4.43
CA PRO A 242 6.50 4.50 -5.13
C PRO A 242 6.29 4.49 -6.64
N LYS A 243 6.53 3.36 -7.32
CA LYS A 243 6.26 3.21 -8.77
C LYS A 243 4.83 3.59 -9.15
N TRP A 244 3.85 3.29 -8.29
CA TRP A 244 2.44 3.51 -8.56
C TRP A 244 1.85 4.68 -7.77
N PHE A 245 2.64 5.41 -7.00
CA PHE A 245 2.14 6.46 -6.12
C PHE A 245 1.34 7.53 -6.88
N GLY A 246 1.89 8.04 -7.98
CA GLY A 246 1.19 8.99 -8.84
C GLY A 246 -0.04 8.40 -9.54
N SER A 247 0.07 7.17 -10.08
CA SER A 247 -1.05 6.50 -10.77
C SER A 247 -2.22 6.21 -9.82
N ALA A 248 -1.93 5.77 -8.59
CA ALA A 248 -2.95 5.56 -7.57
C ALA A 248 -3.52 6.88 -7.05
N PHE A 249 -2.70 7.92 -6.91
CA PHE A 249 -3.21 9.25 -6.53
C PHE A 249 -4.24 9.76 -7.54
N LEU A 250 -4.03 9.53 -8.84
CA LEU A 250 -5.00 9.90 -9.87
C LEU A 250 -6.34 9.15 -9.82
N GLN A 251 -6.45 8.08 -9.01
CA GLN A 251 -7.69 7.34 -8.77
C GLN A 251 -8.47 7.86 -7.55
N LEU A 252 -7.89 8.77 -6.76
CA LEU A 252 -8.58 9.42 -5.64
C LEU A 252 -9.66 10.39 -6.14
N GLY A 253 -10.72 10.58 -5.35
CA GLY A 253 -11.81 11.50 -5.67
C GLY A 253 -11.33 12.95 -5.84
N CYS A 254 -10.38 13.39 -5.00
CA CYS A 254 -9.81 14.73 -5.04
C CYS A 254 -8.84 14.98 -6.19
N ALA A 255 -8.42 13.94 -6.90
CA ALA A 255 -7.29 14.03 -7.83
C ALA A 255 -7.52 15.03 -8.96
N HIS A 256 -8.75 15.11 -9.48
CA HIS A 256 -9.11 16.01 -10.58
C HIS A 256 -8.89 17.49 -10.22
N GLU A 257 -9.06 17.86 -8.96
CA GLU A 257 -8.85 19.22 -8.47
C GLU A 257 -7.41 19.45 -8.00
N VAL A 258 -6.83 18.49 -7.28
CA VAL A 258 -5.54 18.65 -6.60
C VAL A 258 -4.35 18.39 -7.54
N ALA A 259 -4.40 17.35 -8.39
CA ALA A 259 -3.26 16.93 -9.21
C ALA A 259 -2.74 18.02 -10.17
N PRO A 260 -3.60 18.78 -10.89
CA PRO A 260 -3.11 19.85 -11.77
C PRO A 260 -2.36 20.95 -11.01
N ARG A 261 -2.79 21.27 -9.78
CA ARG A 261 -2.14 22.29 -8.93
C ARG A 261 -0.80 21.80 -8.41
N LEU A 262 -0.73 20.55 -7.95
CA LEU A 262 0.54 19.93 -7.55
C LEU A 262 1.55 19.88 -8.70
N HIS A 263 1.10 19.59 -9.93
CA HIS A 263 1.94 19.62 -11.11
C HIS A 263 2.52 21.03 -11.35
N GLN A 264 1.72 22.09 -11.18
CA GLN A 264 2.21 23.47 -11.30
C GLN A 264 3.31 23.79 -10.29
N VAL A 265 3.23 23.26 -9.06
CA VAL A 265 4.33 23.40 -8.07
C VAL A 265 5.63 22.81 -8.61
N LEU A 266 5.56 21.59 -9.16
CA LEU A 266 6.73 20.85 -9.63
C LEU A 266 7.34 21.43 -10.90
N THR A 267 6.56 22.12 -11.74
CA THR A 267 7.02 22.69 -13.01
C THR A 267 7.29 24.19 -12.98
N ALA A 268 7.12 24.85 -11.82
CA ALA A 268 7.37 26.28 -11.68
C ALA A 268 8.86 26.63 -11.90
N GLU A 269 9.13 27.64 -12.74
CA GLU A 269 10.48 28.02 -13.15
C GLU A 269 11.25 28.70 -12.00
N GLY A 270 10.58 29.55 -11.23
CA GLY A 270 11.18 30.28 -10.11
C GLY A 270 10.50 30.01 -8.77
N TRP A 271 11.24 30.20 -7.67
CA TRP A 271 10.71 29.96 -6.32
C TRP A 271 9.47 30.79 -5.96
N GLN A 272 9.33 32.01 -6.51
CA GLN A 272 8.16 32.85 -6.26
C GLN A 272 6.87 32.26 -6.83
N GLU A 273 6.94 31.77 -8.08
CA GLU A 273 5.83 31.07 -8.72
C GLU A 273 5.54 29.75 -8.00
N ARG A 274 6.60 29.04 -7.59
CA ARG A 274 6.51 27.77 -6.86
C ARG A 274 5.79 27.91 -5.52
N GLN A 275 6.09 28.94 -4.72
CA GLN A 275 5.38 29.15 -3.45
C GLN A 275 3.91 29.52 -3.66
N GLN A 276 3.59 30.29 -4.71
CA GLN A 276 2.21 30.65 -5.03
C GLN A 276 1.43 29.41 -5.46
N ALA A 277 2.02 28.60 -6.35
CA ALA A 277 1.45 27.32 -6.75
C ALA A 277 1.25 26.38 -5.55
N PHE A 278 2.21 26.33 -4.61
CA PHE A 278 2.08 25.49 -3.41
C PHE A 278 0.91 25.94 -2.52
N ALA A 279 0.76 27.24 -2.31
CA ALA A 279 -0.37 27.79 -1.57
C ALA A 279 -1.72 27.43 -2.22
N LEU A 280 -1.85 27.63 -3.54
CA LEU A 280 -3.06 27.28 -4.30
C LEU A 280 -3.35 25.78 -4.32
N ALA A 281 -2.31 24.94 -4.32
CA ALA A 281 -2.43 23.49 -4.26
C ALA A 281 -2.87 23.00 -2.87
N SER A 282 -2.58 23.77 -1.82
CA SER A 282 -2.92 23.42 -0.44
C SER A 282 -4.37 23.75 -0.07
N GLU A 283 -4.96 24.79 -0.68
CA GLU A 283 -6.36 25.19 -0.47
C GLU A 283 -7.38 24.02 -0.51
N PRO A 284 -7.42 23.17 -1.55
CA PRO A 284 -8.39 22.08 -1.63
C PRO A 284 -8.07 20.97 -0.61
N VAL A 285 -6.81 20.80 -0.22
CA VAL A 285 -6.40 19.82 0.79
C VAL A 285 -6.87 20.27 2.19
N ILE A 286 -6.78 21.56 2.51
CA ILE A 286 -7.36 22.13 3.74
C ILE A 286 -8.88 22.05 3.71
N ALA A 287 -9.51 22.30 2.55
CA ALA A 287 -10.95 22.16 2.39
C ALA A 287 -11.41 20.71 2.63
N MET A 288 -10.66 19.71 2.14
CA MET A 288 -10.90 18.30 2.45
C MET A 288 -10.79 18.03 3.96
N HIS A 289 -9.76 18.55 4.63
CA HIS A 289 -9.63 18.43 6.09
C HIS A 289 -10.86 19.01 6.81
N ASN A 290 -11.30 20.20 6.43
CA ASN A 290 -12.49 20.83 6.99
C ASN A 290 -13.77 20.00 6.75
N GLN A 291 -13.89 19.32 5.63
CA GLN A 291 -15.03 18.45 5.31
C GLN A 291 -15.07 17.17 6.14
N LEU A 292 -13.94 16.75 6.73
CA LEU A 292 -13.91 15.61 7.65
C LEU A 292 -14.58 15.93 9.00
N ASP A 293 -14.81 17.22 9.30
CA ASP A 293 -15.45 17.70 10.54
C ASP A 293 -14.76 17.17 11.82
N LEU A 294 -13.43 17.01 11.75
CA LEU A 294 -12.61 16.55 12.87
C LEU A 294 -12.34 17.67 13.88
N THR A 295 -12.20 18.90 13.38
CA THR A 295 -11.79 20.08 14.16
C THR A 295 -12.63 21.27 13.73
N SER A 296 -12.54 22.39 14.46
CA SER A 296 -13.03 23.67 13.92
C SER A 296 -12.40 23.97 12.55
N PRO A 297 -13.15 24.58 11.60
CA PRO A 297 -12.67 24.78 10.24
C PRO A 297 -11.51 25.80 10.18
N PHE A 298 -10.51 25.47 9.37
CA PHE A 298 -9.36 26.33 9.10
C PHE A 298 -9.57 27.20 7.85
N ASN A 299 -8.96 28.38 7.84
CA ASN A 299 -8.92 29.21 6.64
C ASN A 299 -8.06 28.52 5.57
N THR A 300 -8.55 28.46 4.33
CA THR A 300 -7.82 27.87 3.21
C THR A 300 -6.76 28.81 2.64
N GLN A 301 -6.89 30.12 2.89
CA GLN A 301 -5.97 31.11 2.36
C GLN A 301 -4.62 31.10 3.10
N PRO A 302 -3.48 31.17 2.37
CA PRO A 302 -2.16 31.21 2.98
C PRO A 302 -1.96 32.53 3.76
N ALA A 303 -1.06 32.48 4.74
CA ALA A 303 -0.56 33.63 5.47
C ALA A 303 0.94 33.82 5.23
N TYR A 304 1.48 34.97 5.64
CA TYR A 304 2.93 35.15 5.69
C TYR A 304 3.54 34.46 6.90
N PHE A 305 4.75 33.93 6.73
CA PHE A 305 5.55 33.36 7.80
C PHE A 305 6.08 34.47 8.72
N HIS A 306 5.29 34.84 9.72
CA HIS A 306 5.54 36.00 10.58
C HIS A 306 5.70 37.28 9.71
N ASP A 307 6.78 38.03 9.92
CA ASP A 307 7.08 39.25 9.15
C ASP A 307 7.82 38.97 7.83
N ARG A 308 7.90 37.71 7.38
CA ARG A 308 8.66 37.31 6.19
C ARG A 308 7.74 37.01 5.00
N PRO A 309 8.13 37.34 3.76
CA PRO A 309 7.30 37.22 2.57
C PRO A 309 7.25 35.77 2.02
N PHE A 310 7.15 34.78 2.89
CA PHE A 310 7.02 33.37 2.55
C PHE A 310 5.63 32.89 2.92
N LEU A 311 4.92 32.30 1.96
CA LEU A 311 3.56 31.81 2.16
C LEU A 311 3.57 30.50 2.96
N VAL A 312 2.68 30.43 3.95
CA VAL A 312 2.45 29.26 4.81
C VAL A 312 0.96 29.02 5.00
N ILE A 313 0.59 27.75 5.15
CA ILE A 313 -0.76 27.28 5.48
C ILE A 313 -0.90 26.91 6.96
N ASP A 314 0.17 27.02 7.74
CA ASP A 314 0.20 26.76 9.18
C ASP A 314 -0.20 25.31 9.52
N GLY A 315 0.45 24.36 8.85
CA GLY A 315 0.20 22.92 9.05
C GLY A 315 0.40 22.50 10.52
N GLY A 316 1.29 23.17 11.25
CA GLY A 316 1.50 22.93 12.68
C GLY A 316 0.27 23.23 13.53
N ARG A 317 -0.51 24.27 13.21
CA ARG A 317 -1.75 24.59 13.91
C ARG A 317 -2.86 23.57 13.62
N ILE A 318 -2.96 23.09 12.37
CA ILE A 318 -3.89 22.01 12.01
C ILE A 318 -3.54 20.73 12.79
N ALA A 319 -2.26 20.35 12.80
CA ALA A 319 -1.78 19.19 13.55
C ALA A 319 -2.10 19.27 15.05
N ALA A 320 -1.87 20.44 15.67
CA ALA A 320 -2.16 20.64 17.09
C ALA A 320 -3.65 20.50 17.41
N ALA A 321 -4.54 20.97 16.52
CA ALA A 321 -5.98 20.79 16.68
C ALA A 321 -6.38 19.32 16.58
N ILE A 322 -5.83 18.57 15.62
CA ILE A 322 -6.10 17.13 15.48
C ILE A 322 -5.63 16.36 16.72
N ILE A 323 -4.45 16.68 17.26
CA ILE A 323 -3.90 16.00 18.45
C ILE A 323 -4.82 16.17 19.66
N ALA A 324 -5.51 17.31 19.79
CA ALA A 324 -6.44 17.56 20.88
C ALA A 324 -7.69 16.64 20.83
N GLU A 325 -8.01 16.08 19.67
CA GLU A 325 -9.15 15.17 19.45
C GLU A 325 -8.77 13.69 19.63
N ILE A 326 -7.52 13.40 20.00
CA ILE A 326 -7.08 12.03 20.32
C ILE A 326 -7.51 11.69 21.75
N HIS A 327 -8.12 10.53 21.93
CA HIS A 327 -8.71 10.05 23.18
C HIS A 327 -8.23 8.66 23.61
N ASP A 328 -7.71 7.85 22.68
CA ASP A 328 -7.06 6.58 22.99
C ASP A 328 -5.82 6.84 23.86
N PRO A 329 -5.69 6.19 25.04
CA PRO A 329 -4.60 6.45 25.97
C PRO A 329 -3.20 6.14 25.40
N ASP A 330 -3.09 5.11 24.57
CA ASP A 330 -1.81 4.71 23.98
C ASP A 330 -1.42 5.66 22.85
N VAL A 331 -2.36 6.04 22.00
CA VAL A 331 -2.12 7.06 20.96
C VAL A 331 -1.80 8.41 21.60
N SER A 332 -2.50 8.80 22.66
CA SER A 332 -2.24 10.04 23.42
C SER A 332 -0.82 10.06 24.00
N ARG A 333 -0.36 8.93 24.55
CA ARG A 333 1.02 8.78 25.04
C ARG A 333 2.02 8.93 23.89
N ILE A 334 1.76 8.30 22.74
CA ILE A 334 2.62 8.40 21.55
C ILE A 334 2.72 9.86 21.06
N SER A 335 1.57 10.53 20.86
CA SER A 335 1.49 11.88 20.33
C SER A 335 2.14 12.93 21.27
N ALA A 336 2.03 12.74 22.58
CA ALA A 336 2.63 13.61 23.59
C ALA A 336 4.18 13.55 23.60
N HIS A 337 4.78 12.42 23.21
CA HIS A 337 6.23 12.28 23.16
C HIS A 337 6.80 12.89 21.89
N ARG A 338 6.39 12.38 20.72
CA ARG A 338 6.87 12.83 19.41
C ARG A 338 5.85 12.52 18.31
N VAL A 339 5.55 13.51 17.48
CA VAL A 339 4.69 13.34 16.30
C VAL A 339 5.55 12.97 15.09
N ILE A 340 6.17 11.79 15.12
CA ILE A 340 7.09 11.32 14.06
C ILE A 340 6.38 10.66 12.88
N GLY A 341 5.11 10.28 13.03
CA GLY A 341 4.34 9.54 12.03
C GLY A 341 4.58 8.02 12.04
N SER A 342 4.07 7.34 11.00
CA SER A 342 4.36 5.92 10.73
C SER A 342 5.71 5.74 10.02
N ILE A 343 6.09 4.47 9.85
CA ILE A 343 7.25 4.06 9.04
C ILE A 343 7.31 4.71 7.65
N ASP A 344 6.17 4.89 6.98
CA ASP A 344 6.09 5.49 5.64
C ASP A 344 6.23 7.02 5.64
N GLU A 345 6.01 7.66 6.78
CA GLU A 345 6.14 9.12 6.93
C GLU A 345 7.58 9.52 7.28
N PHE A 346 8.28 8.73 8.10
CA PHE A 346 9.66 9.04 8.49
C PHE A 346 10.75 8.35 7.64
N SER A 347 10.42 7.37 6.79
CA SER A 347 11.40 6.67 5.96
C SER A 347 10.82 6.18 4.63
N ASP A 348 11.60 6.32 3.56
CA ASP A 348 11.37 5.68 2.25
C ASP A 348 12.41 4.59 1.93
N ASN A 349 13.21 4.19 2.92
CA ASN A 349 14.21 3.14 2.76
C ASN A 349 13.57 1.76 2.50
N THR A 350 13.86 1.17 1.34
CA THR A 350 13.32 -0.12 0.91
C THR A 350 13.61 -1.26 1.89
N ASP A 351 14.82 -1.34 2.45
CA ASP A 351 15.18 -2.42 3.38
C ASP A 351 14.35 -2.33 4.65
N LEU A 352 14.13 -1.11 5.16
CA LEU A 352 13.28 -0.86 6.32
C LEU A 352 11.81 -1.20 6.05
N LEU A 353 11.28 -0.83 4.89
CA LEU A 353 9.89 -1.09 4.50
C LEU A 353 9.65 -2.54 4.10
N CYS A 354 10.68 -3.30 3.72
CA CYS A 354 10.52 -4.68 3.25
C CYS A 354 10.85 -5.72 4.33
N ASP A 355 11.81 -5.47 5.22
CA ASP A 355 12.28 -6.45 6.19
C ASP A 355 11.44 -6.46 7.47
N THR A 356 10.52 -7.44 7.59
CA THR A 356 9.67 -7.60 8.78
C THR A 356 10.45 -7.89 10.06
N ARG A 357 11.70 -8.34 9.98
CA ARG A 357 12.54 -8.63 11.16
C ARG A 357 12.95 -7.35 11.89
N LEU A 358 12.88 -6.19 11.23
CA LEU A 358 13.18 -4.88 11.84
C LEU A 358 12.01 -4.33 12.65
N ARG A 359 10.79 -4.88 12.46
CA ARG A 359 9.56 -4.40 13.08
C ARG A 359 9.61 -4.33 14.61
N PRO A 360 10.14 -5.32 15.36
CA PRO A 360 10.22 -5.22 16.82
C PRO A 360 11.09 -4.05 17.31
N ASN A 361 12.08 -3.61 16.52
CA ASN A 361 12.88 -2.44 16.86
C ASN A 361 12.16 -1.14 16.52
N LEU A 362 11.42 -1.10 15.42
CA LEU A 362 10.60 0.05 15.05
C LEU A 362 9.47 0.30 16.04
N ARG A 363 8.84 -0.77 16.56
CA ARG A 363 7.78 -0.65 17.57
C ARG A 363 8.26 0.08 18.83
N LYS A 364 9.55 0.02 19.17
CA LYS A 364 10.14 0.75 20.32
C LYS A 364 10.10 2.27 20.19
N LEU A 365 9.86 2.80 18.99
CA LEU A 365 9.66 4.24 18.78
C LEU A 365 8.32 4.73 19.36
N PHE A 366 7.39 3.82 19.66
CA PHE A 366 6.01 4.11 20.07
C PHE A 366 5.64 3.55 21.46
N THR A 367 6.59 2.91 22.15
CA THR A 367 6.37 2.29 23.48
C THR A 367 7.02 3.09 24.59
#